data_AF-A0AB33CBT2-F1
#
_entry.id   AF-A0AB33CBT2-F1
#
_cell.length_a   1.000
_cell.length_b   1.000
_cell.length_c   1.000
_cell.angle_alpha   90.00
_cell.angle_beta   90.00
_cell.angle_gamma   90.00
#
_symmetry.space_group_name_H-M   'P 1'
#
loop_
_entity.id
_entity.type
_entity.pdbx_description
1 polymer ?
#
loop_
_entity_poly.entity_id
_entity_poly.type
_entity_poly.pdbx_seq_one_letter_code
_entity_poly.pdbx_strand_id
1 'polypeptide(L)'
;MSSKLQITSTYERRNIDKAIINKPPVERFAFNLSFLTPDKKYNLEGKQVEKKHRLKLLNKIYSLSQRDIVELVSHDDKRNGLEQIPESEMRDLRIDPVFKRTRYNSCEENYWVFRLSNQGRVIGKKYKNIFYIMSIDTKFKQYNHGS
;
A
#
# COMPACT_ATOMS: atom_id res chain seq x y z
N MET A 1 44.44 -3.32 55.60
CA MET A 1 43.33 -2.38 55.84
C MET A 1 42.74 -2.01 54.50
N SER A 2 41.50 -2.41 54.20
CA SER A 2 40.83 -2.17 52.91
C SER A 2 39.65 -1.24 53.15
N SER A 3 39.72 -0.03 52.61
CA SER A 3 38.64 0.97 52.68
C SER A 3 37.64 0.71 51.55
N LYS A 4 36.41 0.34 51.91
CA LYS A 4 35.29 0.28 50.97
C LYS A 4 34.73 1.69 50.78
N LEU A 5 34.92 2.27 49.60
CA LEU A 5 34.21 3.47 49.16
C LEU A 5 32.74 3.10 48.87
N GLN A 6 31.81 3.60 49.69
CA GLN A 6 30.38 3.57 49.39
C GLN A 6 30.00 4.82 48.61
N ILE A 7 29.63 4.64 47.35
CA ILE A 7 29.08 5.71 46.51
C ILE A 7 27.57 5.73 46.72
N THR A 8 27.07 6.72 47.46
CA THR A 8 25.64 7.01 47.55
C THR A 8 25.23 7.95 46.42
N SER A 9 24.48 7.43 45.44
CA SER A 9 23.88 8.23 44.37
C SER A 9 22.75 9.10 44.92
N THR A 10 22.83 10.41 44.70
CA THR A 10 21.78 11.40 45.05
C THR A 10 20.77 11.62 43.92
N TYR A 11 20.72 10.71 42.92
CA TYR A 11 19.84 10.87 41.77
C TYR A 11 18.38 10.62 42.17
N GLU A 12 17.63 11.71 42.38
CA GLU A 12 16.17 11.66 42.45
C GLU A 12 15.60 11.42 41.05
N ARG A 13 14.95 10.26 40.87
CA ARG A 13 14.15 9.97 39.67
C ARG A 13 13.02 11.01 39.58
N ARG A 14 13.14 11.96 38.65
CA ARG A 14 11.99 12.76 38.24
C ARG A 14 10.95 11.81 37.64
N ASN A 15 9.76 11.75 38.23
CA ASN A 15 8.60 11.16 37.57
C ASN A 15 8.30 12.05 36.37
N ILE A 16 8.70 11.59 35.18
CA ILE A 16 8.27 12.20 33.94
C ILE A 16 6.82 11.76 33.77
N ASP A 17 5.89 12.68 33.98
CA ASP A 17 4.49 12.44 33.63
C ASP A 17 4.46 11.95 32.19
N LYS A 18 3.89 10.76 31.97
CA LYS A 18 3.80 10.18 30.63
C LYS A 18 3.06 11.18 29.76
N ALA A 19 3.76 11.76 28.78
CA ALA A 19 3.13 12.63 27.80
C ALA A 19 1.91 11.91 27.22
N ILE A 20 0.76 12.58 27.21
CA ILE A 20 -0.46 12.05 26.60
C ILE A 20 -0.21 12.04 25.09
N ILE A 21 0.20 10.88 24.57
CA ILE A 21 0.34 10.66 23.13
C ILE A 21 -1.07 10.42 22.59
N ASN A 22 -1.70 11.47 22.06
CA ASN A 22 -2.95 11.34 21.32
C ASN A 22 -2.68 10.51 20.06
N LYS A 23 -3.43 9.42 19.87
CA LYS A 23 -3.36 8.68 18.61
C LYS A 23 -3.83 9.60 17.47
N PRO A 24 -3.11 9.67 16.34
CA PRO A 24 -3.59 10.41 15.19
C PRO A 24 -4.96 9.86 14.74
N PRO A 25 -5.80 10.69 14.11
CA PRO A 25 -7.04 10.23 13.53
C PRO A 25 -6.78 9.14 12.49
N VAL A 26 -7.67 8.15 12.43
CA VAL A 26 -7.57 7.02 11.49
C VAL A 26 -7.75 7.54 10.07
N GLU A 27 -6.68 7.50 9.27
CA GLU A 27 -6.75 7.78 7.84
C GLU A 27 -7.09 6.51 7.06
N ARG A 28 -7.96 6.63 6.06
CA ARG A 28 -8.40 5.50 5.22
C ARG A 28 -8.18 5.80 3.74
N PHE A 29 -7.96 4.76 2.94
CA PHE A 29 -7.80 4.93 1.50
C PHE A 29 -9.10 5.31 0.79
N ALA A 30 -9.00 6.29 -0.10
CA ALA A 30 -9.93 6.47 -1.20
C ALA A 30 -9.37 5.78 -2.45
N PHE A 31 -10.16 4.93 -3.11
CA PHE A 31 -9.76 4.22 -4.33
C PHE A 31 -10.28 4.94 -5.57
N ASN A 32 -9.40 5.26 -6.50
CA ASN A 32 -9.72 5.94 -7.75
C ASN A 32 -9.51 5.00 -8.95
N LEU A 33 -10.52 4.91 -9.82
CA LEU A 33 -10.54 4.02 -10.99
C LEU A 33 -10.48 4.80 -12.33
N SER A 34 -10.33 6.13 -12.29
CA SER A 34 -10.43 7.00 -13.46
C SER A 34 -9.25 6.87 -14.44
N PHE A 35 -8.19 6.16 -14.05
CA PHE A 35 -6.91 6.11 -14.76
C PHE A 35 -6.39 4.68 -14.96
N LEU A 36 -7.31 3.74 -15.17
CA LEU A 36 -6.96 2.39 -15.58
C LEU A 36 -6.14 2.42 -16.88
N THR A 37 -5.19 1.50 -16.98
CA THR A 37 -4.36 1.31 -18.15
C THR A 37 -5.23 1.20 -19.41
N PRO A 38 -4.80 1.81 -20.53
CA PRO A 38 -5.51 1.63 -21.78
C PRO A 38 -5.30 0.23 -22.38
N ASP A 39 -4.45 -0.62 -21.81
CA ASP A 39 -4.35 -2.03 -22.24
C ASP A 39 -5.55 -2.84 -21.70
N LYS A 40 -6.44 -3.25 -22.62
CA LYS A 40 -7.65 -4.00 -22.31
C LYS A 40 -7.39 -5.34 -21.62
N LYS A 41 -6.18 -5.91 -21.74
CA LYS A 41 -5.82 -7.15 -21.02
C LYS A 41 -5.81 -6.97 -19.51
N TYR A 42 -5.58 -5.75 -19.04
CA TYR A 42 -5.36 -5.44 -17.63
C TYR A 42 -6.34 -4.39 -17.07
N ASN A 43 -7.44 -4.12 -17.76
CA ASN A 43 -8.47 -3.18 -17.30
C ASN A 43 -9.87 -3.81 -17.30
N LEU A 44 -10.88 -3.03 -16.90
CA LEU A 44 -12.26 -3.49 -16.75
C LEU A 44 -13.04 -3.63 -18.07
N GLU A 45 -12.51 -3.09 -19.17
CA GLU A 45 -13.18 -3.10 -20.47
C GLU A 45 -12.87 -4.34 -21.30
N GLY A 46 -11.78 -5.05 -21.01
CA GLY A 46 -11.42 -6.26 -21.72
C GLY A 46 -12.05 -7.55 -21.19
N LYS A 47 -11.79 -8.64 -21.91
CA LYS A 47 -12.30 -9.99 -21.60
C LYS A 47 -11.48 -10.73 -20.53
N GLN A 48 -10.22 -10.34 -20.34
CA GLN A 48 -9.29 -11.04 -19.43
C GLN A 48 -9.66 -10.82 -17.95
N VAL A 49 -10.17 -9.64 -17.61
CA VAL A 49 -10.72 -9.36 -16.28
C VAL A 49 -12.20 -9.80 -16.26
N GLU A 50 -12.41 -11.10 -16.09
CA GLU A 50 -13.75 -11.72 -15.97
C GLU A 50 -14.58 -11.25 -14.76
N LYS A 51 -15.88 -11.54 -14.78
CA LYS A 51 -16.84 -11.17 -13.72
C LYS A 51 -16.38 -11.54 -12.30
N LYS A 52 -15.79 -12.72 -12.12
CA LYS A 52 -15.27 -13.18 -10.81
C LYS A 52 -14.16 -12.26 -10.29
N HIS A 53 -13.27 -11.79 -11.16
CA HIS A 53 -12.18 -10.88 -10.80
C HIS A 53 -12.73 -9.50 -10.42
N ARG A 54 -13.74 -9.01 -11.15
CA ARG A 54 -14.39 -7.72 -10.87
C ARG A 54 -15.11 -7.72 -9.52
N LEU A 55 -15.84 -8.80 -9.21
CA LEU A 55 -16.47 -8.96 -7.90
C LEU A 55 -15.41 -9.04 -6.79
N LYS A 56 -14.34 -9.80 -7.00
CA LYS A 56 -13.24 -9.89 -6.04
C LYS A 56 -12.53 -8.55 -5.82
N LEU A 57 -12.35 -7.77 -6.88
CA LEU A 57 -11.82 -6.41 -6.85
C LEU A 57 -12.69 -5.50 -5.98
N LEU A 58 -14.00 -5.47 -6.24
CA LEU A 58 -14.94 -4.66 -5.47
C LEU A 58 -14.91 -5.03 -3.97
N ASN A 59 -14.96 -6.33 -3.67
CA ASN A 59 -14.88 -6.82 -2.28
C ASN A 59 -13.57 -6.42 -1.61
N LYS A 60 -12.44 -6.49 -2.33
CA LYS A 60 -11.13 -6.11 -1.79
C LYS A 60 -11.02 -4.61 -1.57
N ILE A 61 -11.47 -3.78 -2.52
CA ILE A 61 -11.54 -2.32 -2.36
C ILE A 61 -12.41 -1.95 -1.15
N TYR A 62 -13.60 -2.54 -1.03
CA TYR A 62 -14.48 -2.32 0.12
C TYR A 62 -13.79 -2.69 1.44
N SER A 63 -13.16 -3.87 1.51
CA SER A 63 -12.46 -4.29 2.73
C SER A 63 -11.29 -3.39 3.09
N LEU A 64 -10.47 -2.99 2.10
CA LEU A 64 -9.31 -2.13 2.32
C LEU A 64 -9.74 -0.70 2.69
N SER A 65 -10.85 -0.19 2.15
CA SER A 65 -11.31 1.17 2.45
C SER A 65 -11.81 1.37 3.87
N GLN A 66 -12.03 0.29 4.64
CA GLN A 66 -12.44 0.36 6.05
C GLN A 66 -11.26 0.43 7.03
N ARG A 67 -10.05 0.06 6.58
CA ARG A 67 -8.86 -0.10 7.43
C ARG A 67 -8.00 1.16 7.45
N ASP A 68 -7.22 1.29 8.51
CA ASP A 68 -6.22 2.36 8.65
C ASP A 68 -5.14 2.20 7.58
N ILE A 69 -4.73 3.30 6.95
CA ILE A 69 -3.62 3.30 5.98
C ILE A 69 -2.35 2.77 6.61
N VAL A 70 -2.01 3.18 7.84
CA VAL A 70 -0.81 2.73 8.55
C VAL A 70 -0.84 1.22 8.70
N GLU A 71 -1.99 0.67 9.10
CA GLU A 71 -2.18 -0.77 9.17
C GLU A 71 -1.90 -1.42 7.81
N LEU A 72 -2.46 -0.91 6.72
CA LEU A 72 -2.33 -1.51 5.39
C LEU A 72 -0.92 -1.45 4.80
N VAL A 73 -0.16 -0.38 5.06
CA VAL A 73 1.19 -0.19 4.50
C VAL A 73 2.28 -0.83 5.37
N SER A 74 2.04 -1.00 6.68
CA SER A 74 2.99 -1.60 7.62
C SER A 74 2.86 -3.11 7.75
N HIS A 75 1.91 -3.75 7.05
CA HIS A 75 1.73 -5.20 7.11
C HIS A 75 2.75 -5.95 6.26
N ASP A 76 3.49 -6.87 6.87
CA ASP A 76 4.31 -7.88 6.17
C ASP A 76 3.45 -8.94 5.44
N ASP A 77 2.17 -9.07 5.81
CA ASP A 77 1.26 -9.99 5.14
C ASP A 77 0.74 -9.41 3.82
N LYS A 78 1.48 -9.71 2.75
CA LYS A 78 1.15 -9.40 1.35
C LYS A 78 -0.27 -9.82 0.94
N ARG A 79 -0.92 -10.77 1.64
CA ARG A 79 -2.30 -11.21 1.32
C ARG A 79 -3.35 -10.20 1.78
N ASN A 80 -3.07 -9.51 2.88
CA ASN A 80 -4.04 -8.67 3.57
C ASN A 80 -3.72 -7.18 3.49
N GLY A 81 -2.46 -6.79 3.32
CA GLY A 81 -2.02 -5.40 3.17
C GLY A 81 -1.71 -4.99 1.73
N LEU A 82 -0.82 -4.01 1.62
CA LEU A 82 -0.24 -3.52 0.37
C LEU A 82 1.25 -3.90 0.30
N GLU A 83 1.70 -4.35 -0.87
CA GLU A 83 3.11 -4.58 -1.16
C GLU A 83 3.65 -3.46 -2.07
N GLN A 84 4.84 -2.95 -1.76
CA GLN A 84 5.50 -1.93 -2.58
C GLN A 84 6.42 -2.62 -3.59
N ILE A 85 6.33 -2.23 -4.86
CA ILE A 85 7.11 -2.79 -5.97
C ILE A 85 7.91 -1.65 -6.63
N PRO A 86 9.25 -1.75 -6.74
CA PRO A 86 10.06 -0.77 -7.44
C PRO A 86 9.62 -0.55 -8.88
N GLU A 87 9.72 0.69 -9.40
CA GLU A 87 9.35 0.95 -10.80
C GLU A 87 10.17 0.12 -11.79
N SER A 88 11.45 -0.15 -11.45
CA SER A 88 12.37 -0.96 -12.26
C SER A 88 11.95 -2.41 -12.41
N GLU A 89 11.08 -2.94 -11.54
CA GLU A 89 10.59 -4.31 -11.63
C GLU A 89 9.35 -4.46 -12.53
N MET A 90 8.72 -3.34 -12.92
CA MET A 90 7.57 -3.35 -13.81
C MET A 90 8.03 -3.56 -15.25
N ARG A 91 7.45 -4.56 -15.93
CA ARG A 91 7.81 -4.93 -17.30
C ARG A 91 6.86 -4.34 -18.34
N ASP A 92 5.57 -4.58 -18.17
CA ASP A 92 4.55 -4.35 -19.23
C ASP A 92 3.40 -3.43 -18.76
N LEU A 93 3.67 -2.48 -17.86
CA LEU A 93 2.65 -1.55 -17.38
C LEU A 93 2.55 -0.32 -18.30
N ARG A 94 1.50 -0.27 -19.12
CA ARG A 94 1.16 0.94 -19.88
C ARG A 94 0.31 1.89 -19.03
N ILE A 95 0.88 3.01 -18.61
CA ILE A 95 0.18 4.02 -17.79
C ILE A 95 -0.81 4.83 -18.65
N ASP A 96 -1.96 5.20 -18.09
CA ASP A 96 -2.87 6.15 -18.72
C ASP A 96 -2.18 7.50 -19.02
N PRO A 97 -2.24 8.03 -20.26
CA PRO A 97 -1.53 9.26 -20.63
C PRO A 97 -1.95 10.51 -19.84
N VAL A 98 -3.23 10.60 -19.45
CA VAL A 98 -3.73 11.73 -18.65
C VAL A 98 -3.14 11.66 -17.25
N PHE A 99 -3.13 10.47 -16.64
CA PHE A 99 -2.49 10.27 -15.34
C PHE A 99 -1.00 10.60 -15.38
N LYS A 100 -0.28 10.12 -16.40
CA LYS A 100 1.16 10.35 -16.56
C LYS A 100 1.50 11.84 -16.57
N ARG A 101 0.68 12.65 -17.24
CA ARG A 101 0.86 14.11 -17.34
C ARG A 101 0.43 14.87 -16.09
N THR A 102 -0.58 14.41 -15.36
CA THR A 102 -1.27 15.24 -14.36
C THR A 102 -1.04 14.84 -12.91
N ARG A 103 -0.81 13.56 -12.62
CA ARG A 103 -0.77 13.03 -11.23
C ARG A 103 0.49 12.25 -10.91
N TYR A 104 1.14 11.66 -11.91
CA TYR A 104 2.24 10.73 -11.70
C TYR A 104 3.37 11.30 -10.84
N ASN A 105 3.86 12.49 -11.18
CA ASN A 105 4.98 13.13 -10.47
C ASN A 105 4.64 13.56 -9.03
N SER A 106 3.36 13.62 -8.68
CA SER A 106 2.92 13.91 -7.31
C SER A 106 2.74 12.65 -6.46
N CYS A 107 2.66 11.48 -7.10
CA CYS A 107 2.55 10.21 -6.40
C CYS A 107 3.90 9.76 -5.86
N GLU A 108 3.87 8.77 -4.97
CA GLU A 108 5.08 8.11 -4.50
C GLU A 108 5.84 7.42 -5.63
N GLU A 109 7.15 7.29 -5.44
CA GLU A 109 8.09 6.77 -6.45
C GLU A 109 7.77 5.33 -6.86
N ASN A 110 7.48 4.43 -5.92
CA ASN A 110 7.22 3.04 -6.25
C ASN A 110 5.74 2.76 -6.54
N TYR A 111 5.46 1.58 -7.09
CA TYR A 111 4.10 1.09 -7.22
C TYR A 111 3.65 0.42 -5.93
N TRP A 112 2.34 0.44 -5.71
CA TRP A 112 1.70 -0.28 -4.63
C TRP A 112 0.77 -1.34 -5.20
N VAL A 113 0.74 -2.50 -4.55
CA VAL A 113 0.00 -3.66 -5.03
C VAL A 113 -0.84 -4.26 -3.90
N PHE A 114 -2.07 -4.65 -4.20
CA PHE A 114 -2.82 -5.58 -3.35
C PHE A 114 -3.27 -6.80 -4.14
N ARG A 115 -3.48 -7.90 -3.40
CA ARG A 115 -3.82 -9.20 -3.96
C ARG A 115 -5.32 -9.42 -4.05
N LEU A 116 -5.78 -9.96 -5.18
CA LEU A 116 -7.13 -10.52 -5.34
C LEU A 116 -7.12 -12.02 -4.97
N SER A 117 -6.65 -12.34 -3.76
CA SER A 117 -6.30 -13.71 -3.36
C SER A 117 -5.28 -14.33 -4.34
N ASN A 118 -5.55 -15.52 -4.87
CA ASN A 118 -4.73 -16.19 -5.90
C ASN A 118 -5.20 -15.86 -7.34
N GLN A 119 -6.16 -14.96 -7.52
CA GLN A 119 -6.78 -14.70 -8.83
C GLN A 119 -6.18 -13.51 -9.58
N GLY A 120 -5.34 -12.71 -8.90
CA GLY A 120 -4.66 -11.60 -9.54
C GLY A 120 -4.03 -10.63 -8.56
N ARG A 121 -3.48 -9.57 -9.12
CA ARG A 121 -2.90 -8.43 -8.44
C ARG A 121 -3.49 -7.14 -8.99
N VAL A 122 -3.63 -6.14 -8.14
CA VAL A 122 -4.00 -4.79 -8.57
C VAL A 122 -2.82 -3.89 -8.32
N ILE A 123 -2.39 -3.21 -9.36
CA ILE A 123 -1.24 -2.30 -9.32
C ILE A 123 -1.77 -0.87 -9.33
N GLY A 124 -1.19 -0.03 -8.49
CA GLY A 124 -1.56 1.37 -8.41
C GLY A 124 -0.44 2.28 -7.94
N LYS A 125 -0.77 3.56 -7.93
CA LYS A 125 0.07 4.64 -7.39
C LYS A 125 -0.65 5.30 -6.23
N LYS A 126 0.12 5.73 -5.23
CA LYS A 126 -0.38 6.35 -4.01
C LYS A 126 -0.05 7.83 -3.99
N TYR A 127 -1.03 8.66 -3.67
CA TYR A 127 -0.86 10.07 -3.32
C TYR A 127 -1.61 10.35 -2.02
N LYS A 128 -0.89 10.62 -0.93
CA LYS A 128 -1.48 10.72 0.42
C LYS A 128 -2.35 9.49 0.71
N ASN A 129 -3.65 9.69 0.91
CA ASN A 129 -4.65 8.65 1.16
C ASN A 129 -5.43 8.22 -0.11
N ILE A 130 -5.01 8.63 -1.29
CA ILE A 130 -5.64 8.21 -2.56
C ILE A 130 -4.81 7.09 -3.18
N PHE A 131 -5.46 5.95 -3.46
CA PHE A 131 -4.91 4.85 -4.24
C PHE A 131 -5.50 4.90 -5.65
N TYR A 132 -4.68 5.27 -6.64
CA TYR A 132 -5.06 5.24 -8.05
C TYR A 132 -4.84 3.83 -8.58
N ILE A 133 -5.93 3.14 -8.90
CA ILE A 133 -5.90 1.82 -9.52
C ILE A 133 -5.51 2.00 -10.99
N MET A 134 -4.35 1.46 -11.35
CA MET A 134 -3.79 1.60 -12.70
C MET A 134 -3.94 0.33 -13.51
N SER A 135 -3.89 -0.84 -12.89
CA SER A 135 -3.90 -2.11 -13.61
C SER A 135 -4.41 -3.28 -12.77
N ILE A 136 -5.03 -4.25 -13.44
CA ILE A 136 -5.56 -5.49 -12.85
C ILE A 136 -4.89 -6.68 -13.56
N ASP A 137 -3.84 -7.21 -12.94
CA ASP A 137 -3.06 -8.33 -13.47
C ASP A 137 -3.62 -9.68 -13.00
N THR A 138 -4.42 -10.33 -13.86
CA THR A 138 -4.95 -11.68 -13.60
C THR A 138 -4.08 -12.80 -14.18
N LYS A 139 -3.00 -12.45 -14.89
CA LYS A 139 -2.08 -13.43 -15.53
C LYS A 139 -0.69 -13.45 -14.91
N PHE A 140 -0.43 -12.56 -13.95
CA PHE A 140 0.83 -12.47 -13.20
C PHE A 140 2.02 -12.21 -14.12
N LYS A 141 1.86 -11.27 -15.06
CA LYS A 141 2.86 -10.96 -16.09
C LYS A 141 3.47 -9.57 -15.98
N GLN A 142 2.87 -8.65 -15.21
CA GLN A 142 3.31 -7.25 -15.22
C GLN A 142 4.59 -6.98 -14.42
N TYR A 143 4.94 -7.86 -13.47
CA TYR A 143 6.19 -7.84 -12.72
C TYR A 143 6.54 -9.25 -12.21
N ASN A 144 7.70 -9.42 -11.56
CA ASN A 144 8.07 -10.68 -10.93
C ASN A 144 7.32 -10.87 -9.60
N HIS A 145 6.54 -11.94 -9.49
CA HIS A 145 5.67 -12.15 -8.34
C HIS A 145 6.34 -12.87 -7.16
N GLY A 146 7.60 -13.28 -7.32
CA GLY A 146 8.29 -14.19 -6.40
C GLY A 146 7.68 -15.57 -6.48
N SER A 147 8.49 -16.56 -6.86
CA SER A 147 8.09 -17.98 -6.84
C SER A 147 7.74 -18.44 -5.43
#